data_AF-A0A151EVD7-F1
#
_entry.id   AF-A0A151EVD7-F1
#
_cell.length_a   1.000
_cell.length_b   1.000
_cell.length_c   1.000
_cell.angle_alpha   90.00
_cell.angle_beta   90.00
_cell.angle_gamma   90.00
#
_symmetry.space_group_name_H-M   'P 1'
#
loop_
_entity.id
_entity.type
_entity.pdbx_description
1 polymer ?
#
loop_
_entity_poly.entity_id
_entity_poly.type
_entity_poly.pdbx_seq_one_letter_code
_entity_poly.pdbx_strand_id
1 'polypeptide(L)'
;MEIGPIDMLMSLVFTREIDPWNIDIVELTGKYLEQIRKAEELDLRLSGKTYLVATILLRMQSESFFIEEKEEDEEELEELDFEPSPILPPLRRKSGKITLPELLNALLIVLEEQEKRKKKQIKPPERHIIRVDIYRVDVKKYVEELYMKIMVISNGEIITFSQLLIDKSPLFIARTFLYLLFLEMSHRVEIWQEVEFGEIYIKVIT
;
A
#
# COMPACT_ATOMS: atom_id res chain seq x y z
N MET A 1 23.33 3.12 -17.34
CA MET A 1 22.41 3.91 -18.20
C MET A 1 21.11 3.11 -18.21
N GLU A 2 20.04 3.63 -17.61
CA GLU A 2 18.74 2.92 -17.64
C GLU A 2 18.12 3.07 -19.03
N ILE A 3 17.61 1.98 -19.59
CA ILE A 3 16.96 2.01 -20.91
C ILE A 3 15.52 2.47 -20.72
N GLY A 4 15.19 3.61 -21.31
CA GLY A 4 13.84 4.17 -21.29
C GLY A 4 12.91 3.51 -22.30
N PRO A 5 11.58 3.60 -22.09
CA PRO A 5 10.60 3.06 -23.03
C PRO A 5 10.68 3.71 -24.41
N ILE A 6 10.96 5.02 -24.47
CA ILE A 6 11.06 5.77 -25.72
C ILE A 6 12.30 5.35 -26.50
N ASP A 7 13.43 5.16 -25.81
CA ASP A 7 14.68 4.72 -26.46
C ASP A 7 14.48 3.37 -27.14
N MET A 8 13.77 2.45 -26.48
CA MET A 8 13.44 1.14 -27.04
C MET A 8 12.50 1.25 -28.24
N LEU A 9 11.44 2.06 -28.19
CA LEU A 9 10.56 2.31 -29.34
C LEU A 9 11.29 2.95 -30.52
N MET A 10 12.13 3.95 -30.26
CA MET A 10 12.92 4.62 -31.28
C MET A 10 13.92 3.67 -31.92
N SER A 11 14.53 2.76 -31.16
CA SER A 11 15.45 1.76 -31.70
C SER A 11 14.79 0.86 -32.74
N LEU A 12 13.51 0.48 -32.56
CA LEU A 12 12.76 -0.33 -33.52
C LEU A 12 12.51 0.41 -34.83
N VAL A 13 12.24 1.72 -34.75
CA VAL A 13 12.03 2.59 -35.91
C VAL A 13 13.35 2.87 -36.64
N PHE A 14 14.42 3.16 -35.90
CA PHE A 14 15.73 3.46 -36.48
C PHE A 14 16.37 2.25 -37.16
N THR A 15 16.14 1.04 -36.65
CA THR A 15 16.56 -0.21 -37.29
C THR A 15 15.71 -0.55 -38.52
N ARG A 16 14.74 0.30 -38.89
CA ARG A 16 13.75 0.11 -39.98
C ARG A 16 12.92 -1.16 -39.82
N GLU A 17 12.76 -1.63 -38.59
CA GLU A 17 11.91 -2.79 -38.32
C GLU A 17 10.44 -2.40 -38.38
N ILE A 18 10.11 -1.12 -38.20
CA ILE A 18 8.73 -0.62 -38.15
C ILE A 18 8.64 0.69 -38.93
N ASP A 19 7.59 0.83 -39.76
CA ASP A 19 7.29 2.08 -40.46
C ASP A 19 6.70 3.12 -39.49
N PRO A 20 7.33 4.29 -39.29
CA PRO A 20 6.82 5.31 -38.38
C PRO A 20 5.50 5.95 -38.83
N TRP A 21 5.12 5.82 -40.11
CA TRP A 21 3.89 6.40 -40.64
C TRP A 21 2.71 5.42 -40.60
N ASN A 22 2.99 4.13 -40.45
CA ASN A 22 1.99 3.07 -40.44
C ASN A 22 2.43 1.94 -39.49
N ILE A 23 2.16 2.12 -38.21
CA ILE A 23 2.56 1.16 -37.18
C ILE A 23 1.48 0.08 -37.04
N ASP A 24 1.88 -1.18 -37.27
CA ASP A 24 1.13 -2.33 -36.80
C ASP A 24 1.39 -2.57 -35.31
N ILE A 25 0.34 -2.49 -34.50
CA ILE A 25 0.43 -2.66 -33.05
C ILE A 25 0.83 -4.08 -32.65
N VAL A 26 0.43 -5.09 -33.42
CA VAL A 26 0.74 -6.51 -33.18
C VAL A 26 2.23 -6.72 -33.37
N GLU A 27 2.75 -6.29 -34.53
CA GLU A 27 4.17 -6.39 -34.87
C GLU A 27 5.04 -5.59 -33.88
N LEU A 28 4.65 -4.34 -33.59
CA LEU A 28 5.36 -3.49 -32.65
C LEU A 28 5.44 -4.12 -31.26
N THR A 29 4.32 -4.64 -30.75
CA THR A 29 4.26 -5.24 -29.41
C THR A 29 5.18 -6.44 -29.31
N GLY A 30 5.19 -7.31 -30.34
CA GLY A 30 6.10 -8.45 -30.41
C GLY A 30 7.56 -8.04 -30.36
N LYS A 31 7.98 -7.09 -31.21
CA LYS A 31 9.37 -6.60 -31.27
C LYS A 31 9.80 -5.89 -30.00
N TYR A 32 8.89 -5.13 -29.37
CA TYR A 32 9.16 -4.46 -28.10
C TYR A 32 9.43 -5.46 -26.97
N LEU A 33 8.63 -6.52 -26.88
CA LEU A 33 8.85 -7.59 -25.90
C LEU A 33 10.14 -8.37 -26.16
N GLU A 34 10.51 -8.58 -27.42
CA GLU A 34 11.78 -9.21 -27.78
C GLU A 34 12.98 -8.35 -27.32
N GLN A 35 12.91 -7.03 -27.49
CA GLN A 35 13.94 -6.11 -27.00
C GLN A 35 14.05 -6.12 -25.46
N ILE A 36 12.92 -6.23 -24.74
CA ILE A 36 12.94 -6.42 -23.28
C ILE A 36 13.69 -7.69 -22.90
N ARG A 37 13.37 -8.83 -23.54
CA ARG A 37 14.03 -10.12 -23.27
C ARG A 37 15.53 -10.06 -23.56
N LYS A 38 15.94 -9.47 -24.69
CA LYS A 38 17.36 -9.26 -25.03
C LYS A 38 18.06 -8.40 -23.99
N ALA A 39 17.40 -7.36 -23.48
CA ALA A 39 17.97 -6.51 -22.44
C ALA A 39 18.11 -7.24 -21.09
N GLU A 40 17.17 -8.11 -20.74
CA GLU A 40 17.25 -8.99 -19.56
C GLU A 40 18.40 -10.01 -19.68
N GLU A 41 18.56 -10.65 -20.84
CA GLU A 41 19.66 -11.60 -21.11
C GLU A 41 21.05 -10.93 -20.97
N LEU A 42 21.13 -9.64 -21.26
CA LEU A 42 22.35 -8.83 -21.16
C LEU A 42 22.52 -8.17 -19.77
N ASP A 43 21.68 -8.51 -18.79
CA ASP A 43 21.67 -7.94 -17.43
C ASP A 43 21.55 -6.40 -17.41
N LEU A 44 20.88 -5.83 -18.42
CA LEU A 44 20.70 -4.39 -18.54
C LEU A 44 19.58 -3.91 -17.60
N ARG A 45 19.81 -2.75 -16.97
CA ARG A 45 18.79 -2.12 -16.12
C ARG A 45 17.68 -1.51 -16.96
N LEU A 46 16.49 -2.11 -16.87
CA LEU A 46 15.25 -1.62 -17.48
C LEU A 46 14.48 -0.70 -16.51
N SER A 47 13.97 0.41 -17.04
CA SER A 47 13.08 1.27 -16.26
C SER A 47 11.73 0.59 -15.99
N GLY A 48 11.16 0.79 -14.80
CA GLY A 48 9.78 0.33 -14.52
C GLY A 48 8.73 0.91 -15.48
N LYS A 49 9.03 2.05 -16.13
CA LYS A 49 8.19 2.62 -17.19
C LYS A 49 8.19 1.78 -18.46
N THR A 50 9.25 1.03 -18.73
CA THR A 50 9.38 0.13 -19.90
C THR A 50 8.38 -1.02 -19.81
N TYR A 51 8.29 -1.68 -18.64
CA TYR A 51 7.27 -2.70 -18.41
C TYR A 51 5.85 -2.14 -18.46
N LEU A 52 5.64 -0.91 -17.97
CA LEU A 52 4.33 -0.27 -18.07
C LEU A 52 3.92 -0.03 -19.53
N VAL A 53 4.85 0.41 -20.38
CA VAL A 53 4.61 0.55 -21.82
C VAL A 53 4.33 -0.80 -22.48
N ALA A 54 5.06 -1.86 -22.12
CA ALA A 54 4.77 -3.22 -22.61
C ALA A 54 3.33 -3.65 -22.31
N THR A 55 2.86 -3.41 -21.08
CA THR A 55 1.46 -3.72 -20.69
C THR A 55 0.44 -2.90 -21.48
N ILE A 56 0.74 -1.63 -21.76
CA ILE A 56 -0.15 -0.76 -22.57
C ILE A 56 -0.21 -1.25 -24.01
N LEU A 57 0.93 -1.60 -24.60
CA LEU A 57 1.01 -2.15 -25.96
C LEU A 57 0.25 -3.48 -26.07
N LEU A 58 0.43 -4.40 -25.12
CA LEU A 58 -0.33 -5.66 -25.04
C LEU A 58 -1.84 -5.43 -24.94
N ARG A 59 -2.26 -4.41 -24.16
CA ARG A 59 -3.68 -4.04 -24.08
C ARG A 59 -4.18 -3.51 -25.42
N MET A 60 -3.44 -2.62 -26.08
CA MET A 60 -3.80 -2.08 -27.39
C MET A 60 -3.87 -3.19 -28.45
N GLN A 61 -2.94 -4.15 -28.40
CA GLN A 61 -2.96 -5.34 -29.24
C GLN A 61 -4.23 -6.17 -29.02
N SER A 62 -4.58 -6.46 -27.76
CA SER A 62 -5.81 -7.18 -27.44
C SER A 62 -7.06 -6.45 -27.91
N GLU A 63 -7.12 -5.12 -27.76
CA GLU A 63 -8.22 -4.29 -28.25
C GLU A 63 -8.33 -4.31 -29.78
N SER A 64 -7.22 -4.46 -30.50
CA SER A 64 -7.19 -4.54 -31.97
C SER A 64 -7.92 -5.78 -32.52
N PHE A 65 -7.73 -6.94 -31.90
CA PHE A 65 -8.38 -8.19 -32.33
C PHE A 65 -9.91 -8.11 -32.28
N PHE A 66 -10.48 -7.44 -31.27
CA PHE A 66 -11.93 -7.26 -31.15
C PHE A 66 -12.53 -6.28 -32.17
N ILE A 67 -11.70 -5.51 -32.89
CA ILE A 67 -12.15 -4.59 -33.93
C ILE A 67 -12.30 -5.31 -35.26
N GLU A 68 -11.39 -6.26 -35.57
CA GLU A 68 -11.39 -7.03 -36.82
C GLU A 68 -12.56 -8.03 -36.90
N GLU A 69 -12.92 -8.71 -35.80
CA GLU A 69 -14.05 -9.65 -35.76
C GLU A 69 -15.39 -9.00 -36.18
N LYS A 70 -15.56 -7.67 -36.01
CA LYS A 70 -16.81 -6.98 -36.35
C LYS A 70 -16.91 -6.43 -37.77
N GLU A 71 -15.79 -6.26 -38.49
CA GLU A 71 -15.86 -5.89 -39.92
C GLU A 71 -16.27 -7.10 -40.77
N GLU A 72 -15.92 -8.32 -40.35
CA GLU A 72 -16.35 -9.56 -41.01
C GLU A 72 -17.79 -9.97 -40.63
N ASP A 73 -18.23 -9.69 -39.40
CA ASP A 73 -19.58 -10.02 -38.92
C ASP A 73 -20.69 -9.04 -39.38
N GLU A 74 -20.36 -7.90 -39.99
CA GLU A 74 -21.37 -6.93 -40.49
C GLU A 74 -22.06 -7.37 -41.80
N GLU A 75 -21.59 -8.44 -42.47
CA GLU A 75 -22.22 -8.94 -43.71
C GLU A 75 -23.29 -10.04 -43.50
N GLU A 76 -23.48 -10.56 -42.29
CA GLU A 76 -24.34 -11.76 -42.07
C GLU A 76 -25.34 -11.67 -40.91
N LEU A 77 -25.87 -10.48 -40.61
CA LEU A 77 -26.99 -10.34 -39.68
C LEU A 77 -28.34 -10.44 -40.41
N GLU A 78 -28.79 -11.67 -40.67
CA GLU A 78 -30.21 -11.96 -40.94
C GLU A 78 -31.08 -11.44 -39.79
N GLU A 79 -32.18 -10.76 -40.15
CA GLU A 79 -33.15 -10.12 -39.26
C GLU A 79 -33.67 -11.08 -38.17
N LEU A 80 -33.11 -10.98 -36.96
CA LEU A 80 -33.73 -11.53 -35.75
C LEU A 80 -34.33 -10.40 -34.93
N ASP A 81 -35.66 -10.40 -34.90
CA ASP A 81 -36.58 -9.43 -34.29
C ASP A 81 -36.53 -9.51 -32.76
N PHE A 82 -35.40 -9.11 -32.18
CA PHE A 82 -35.21 -8.99 -30.72
C PHE A 82 -34.81 -7.54 -30.43
N GLU A 83 -35.58 -6.84 -29.60
CA GLU A 83 -35.21 -5.52 -29.05
C GLU A 83 -34.54 -5.68 -27.68
N PRO A 84 -33.21 -5.93 -27.58
CA PRO A 84 -32.52 -5.77 -26.31
C PRO A 84 -32.33 -4.28 -26.01
N SER A 85 -32.50 -3.91 -24.73
CA SER A 85 -32.22 -2.56 -24.22
C SER A 85 -30.82 -2.08 -24.66
N PRO A 86 -30.60 -0.78 -24.92
CA PRO A 86 -29.33 -0.29 -25.46
C PRO A 86 -28.23 -0.45 -24.41
N ILE A 87 -27.46 -1.53 -24.52
CA ILE A 87 -26.15 -1.63 -23.91
C ILE A 87 -25.32 -0.57 -24.63
N LEU A 88 -24.98 0.52 -23.94
CA LEU A 88 -24.05 1.50 -24.50
C LEU A 88 -22.77 0.75 -24.89
N PRO A 89 -22.39 0.70 -26.17
CA PRO A 89 -21.21 -0.02 -26.58
C PRO A 89 -20.00 0.58 -25.83
N PRO A 90 -19.03 -0.24 -25.39
CA PRO A 90 -17.76 0.27 -24.88
C PRO A 90 -17.19 1.26 -25.90
N LEU A 91 -16.62 2.37 -25.43
CA LEU A 91 -16.10 3.47 -26.25
C LEU A 91 -15.33 2.91 -27.46
N ARG A 92 -15.97 2.97 -28.63
CA ARG A 92 -15.46 2.46 -29.90
C ARG A 92 -14.27 3.33 -30.34
N ARG A 93 -13.08 2.74 -30.48
CA ARG A 93 -11.96 3.39 -31.19
C ARG A 93 -11.88 2.74 -32.57
N LYS A 94 -11.91 3.56 -33.61
CA LYS A 94 -11.70 3.08 -34.98
C LYS A 94 -10.27 2.55 -35.10
N SER A 95 -10.08 1.46 -35.84
CA SER A 95 -8.81 0.93 -36.36
C SER A 95 -8.14 1.97 -37.28
N GLY A 96 -7.69 3.07 -36.70
CA GLY A 96 -6.88 4.06 -37.40
C GLY A 96 -5.45 3.55 -37.54
N LYS A 97 -4.85 3.70 -38.72
CA LYS A 97 -3.40 3.57 -38.90
C LYS A 97 -2.71 4.52 -37.92
N ILE A 98 -2.09 3.97 -36.89
CA ILE A 98 -1.42 4.77 -35.86
C ILE A 98 -0.06 5.20 -36.38
N THR A 99 0.24 6.50 -36.26
CA THR A 99 1.57 7.04 -36.53
C THR A 99 2.44 7.00 -35.27
N LEU A 100 3.76 6.99 -35.42
CA LEU A 100 4.70 7.02 -34.29
C LEU A 100 4.47 8.22 -33.34
N PRO A 101 4.26 9.46 -33.83
CA PRO A 101 4.02 10.59 -32.95
C PRO A 101 2.71 10.44 -32.17
N GLU A 102 1.67 9.89 -32.81
CA GLU A 102 0.37 9.65 -32.18
C GLU A 102 0.47 8.57 -31.10
N LEU A 103 1.15 7.47 -31.40
CA LEU A 103 1.43 6.42 -30.44
C LEU A 103 2.22 6.95 -29.24
N LEU A 104 3.30 7.68 -29.50
CA LEU A 104 4.15 8.23 -28.46
C LEU A 104 3.36 9.20 -27.57
N ASN A 105 2.54 10.06 -28.16
CA ASN A 105 1.69 10.97 -27.41
C ASN A 105 0.66 10.20 -26.55
N ALA A 106 0.00 9.19 -27.10
CA ALA A 106 -0.92 8.34 -26.36
C ALA A 106 -0.23 7.65 -25.16
N LEU A 107 0.97 7.13 -25.36
CA LEU A 107 1.78 6.53 -24.28
C LEU A 107 2.18 7.57 -23.23
N LEU A 108 2.63 8.76 -23.64
CA LEU A 108 3.03 9.84 -22.72
C LEU A 108 1.86 10.30 -21.84
N ILE A 109 0.66 10.48 -22.41
CA ILE A 109 -0.54 10.85 -21.66
C ILE A 109 -0.84 9.80 -20.58
N VAL A 110 -0.77 8.51 -20.94
CA VAL A 110 -1.01 7.42 -19.98
C VAL A 110 0.06 7.40 -18.89
N LEU A 111 1.33 7.55 -19.26
CA LEU A 111 2.44 7.59 -18.29
C LEU A 111 2.30 8.76 -17.31
N GLU A 112 1.99 9.96 -17.79
CA GLU A 112 1.75 11.14 -16.96
C GLU A 112 0.56 10.95 -16.01
N GLU A 113 -0.53 10.33 -16.48
CA GLU A 113 -1.68 10.06 -15.64
C GLU A 113 -1.33 9.06 -14.52
N GLN A 114 -0.56 8.02 -14.82
CA GLN A 114 -0.07 7.09 -13.79
C GLN A 114 0.85 7.80 -12.78
N GLU A 115 1.67 8.75 -13.21
CA GLU A 115 2.48 9.57 -12.29
C GLU A 115 1.64 10.49 -11.40
N LYS A 116 0.60 11.13 -11.96
CA LYS A 116 -0.33 11.96 -11.20
C LYS A 116 -1.13 11.12 -10.20
N ARG A 117 -1.54 9.89 -10.56
CA ARG A 117 -2.18 8.93 -9.65
C ARG A 117 -1.24 8.50 -8.53
N LYS A 118 0.03 8.21 -8.83
CA LYS A 118 1.06 7.96 -7.80
C LYS A 118 1.23 9.15 -6.87
N LYS A 119 1.29 10.39 -7.38
CA LYS A 119 1.34 11.61 -6.55
C LYS A 119 0.11 11.80 -5.67
N LYS A 120 -1.09 11.43 -6.15
CA LYS A 120 -2.32 11.45 -5.35
C LYS A 120 -2.38 10.32 -4.31
N GLN A 121 -1.77 9.16 -4.60
CA GLN A 121 -1.66 8.03 -3.68
C GLN A 121 -0.52 8.17 -2.66
N ILE A 122 0.48 9.01 -2.95
CA ILE A 122 1.33 9.63 -1.93
C ILE A 122 0.44 10.64 -1.19
N LYS A 123 -0.56 10.14 -0.46
CA LYS A 123 -0.85 10.73 0.83
C LYS A 123 0.50 10.81 1.54
N PRO A 124 0.84 11.91 2.25
CA PRO A 124 2.00 11.87 3.14
C PRO A 124 1.88 10.53 3.88
N PRO A 125 2.97 9.71 3.98
CA PRO A 125 2.88 8.42 4.65
C PRO A 125 2.06 8.72 5.87
N GLU A 126 0.88 8.06 6.02
CA GLU A 126 0.08 8.24 7.23
C GLU A 126 1.12 8.25 8.28
N ARG A 127 1.28 9.39 8.96
CA ARG A 127 2.26 9.45 10.00
C ARG A 127 1.80 8.27 10.82
N HIS A 128 2.57 7.19 10.80
CA HIS A 128 2.76 6.42 11.97
C HIS A 128 3.38 7.50 12.84
N ILE A 129 2.49 8.33 13.41
CA ILE A 129 2.53 8.68 14.78
C ILE A 129 2.75 7.28 15.32
N ILE A 130 4.02 6.93 15.48
CA ILE A 130 4.46 6.31 16.71
C ILE A 130 3.71 7.20 17.68
N ARG A 131 2.51 6.75 18.07
CA ARG A 131 1.95 7.13 19.32
C ARG A 131 3.05 6.57 20.20
N VAL A 132 4.06 7.42 20.42
CA VAL A 132 4.89 7.32 21.58
C VAL A 132 3.79 7.37 22.59
N ASP A 133 3.39 6.18 23.06
CA ASP A 133 2.38 6.06 24.08
C ASP A 133 2.83 7.11 25.07
N ILE A 134 2.04 8.16 25.24
CA ILE A 134 2.42 9.25 26.14
C ILE A 134 2.72 8.61 27.51
N TYR A 135 2.09 7.46 27.77
CA TYR A 135 2.38 6.50 28.81
C TYR A 135 3.79 5.87 28.80
N ARG A 136 4.38 5.47 27.67
CA ARG A 136 5.72 4.85 27.59
C ARG A 136 6.85 5.75 28.09
N VAL A 137 6.72 7.07 27.95
CA VAL A 137 7.76 8.02 28.40
C VAL A 137 7.69 8.24 29.91
N ASP A 138 6.50 8.15 30.51
CA ASP A 138 6.29 8.50 31.93
C ASP A 138 6.04 7.30 32.87
N VAL A 139 5.91 6.06 32.39
CA VAL A 139 5.64 4.89 33.28
C VAL A 139 6.66 4.80 34.42
N LYS A 140 7.96 4.95 34.14
CA LYS A 140 9.01 4.84 35.18
C LYS A 140 8.82 5.89 36.28
N LYS A 141 8.57 7.14 35.88
CA LYS A 141 8.32 8.24 36.81
C LYS A 141 7.09 7.97 37.68
N TYR A 142 5.98 7.53 37.08
CA TYR A 142 4.76 7.22 37.82
C TYR A 142 4.91 6.00 38.75
N VAL A 143 5.69 5.00 38.35
CA VAL A 143 6.02 3.84 39.19
C VAL A 143 6.86 4.27 40.40
N GLU A 144 7.85 5.15 40.20
CA GLU A 144 8.64 5.72 41.30
C GLU A 144 7.79 6.59 42.24
N GLU A 145 6.91 7.44 41.69
CA GLU A 145 5.96 8.23 42.49
C GLU A 145 5.04 7.34 43.33
N LEU A 146 4.56 6.22 42.77
CA LEU A 146 3.74 5.26 43.50
C LEU A 146 4.53 4.58 44.62
N TYR A 147 5.78 4.20 44.36
CA TYR A 147 6.66 3.60 45.38
C TYR A 147 6.93 4.57 46.54
N MET A 148 7.19 5.85 46.25
CA MET A 148 7.37 6.87 47.28
C MET A 148 6.10 7.04 48.13
N LYS A 149 4.91 7.03 47.52
CA LYS A 149 3.63 7.06 48.26
C LYS A 149 3.47 5.82 49.15
N ILE A 150 3.75 4.64 48.62
CA ILE A 150 3.73 3.38 49.38
C ILE A 150 4.66 3.47 50.57
N MET A 151 5.89 3.98 50.41
CA MET A 151 6.88 4.10 51.48
C MET A 151 6.43 5.06 52.59
N VAL A 152 5.78 6.18 52.23
CA VAL A 152 5.23 7.14 53.20
C VAL A 152 4.06 6.55 53.99
N ILE A 153 3.19 5.78 53.32
CA ILE A 153 1.97 5.22 53.93
C ILE A 153 2.26 3.95 54.72
N SER A 154 3.13 3.09 54.20
CA SER A 154 3.42 1.78 54.78
C SER A 154 4.09 1.90 56.14
N ASN A 155 5.06 2.80 56.33
CA ASN A 155 5.79 2.93 57.60
C ASN A 155 6.27 1.58 58.20
N GLY A 156 6.47 0.55 57.37
CA GLY A 156 6.83 -0.83 57.77
C GLY A 156 5.64 -1.80 57.96
N GLU A 157 4.40 -1.32 57.88
CA GLU A 157 3.17 -2.10 57.96
C GLU A 157 2.62 -2.48 56.58
N ILE A 158 1.72 -3.47 56.59
CA ILE A 158 1.02 -3.97 55.40
C ILE A 158 -0.08 -2.97 55.02
N ILE A 159 -0.10 -2.55 53.77
CA ILE A 159 -1.11 -1.64 53.23
C ILE A 159 -2.06 -2.38 52.28
N THR A 160 -3.26 -1.86 52.13
CA THR A 160 -4.27 -2.41 51.20
C THR A 160 -4.32 -1.61 49.91
N PHE A 161 -4.60 -2.26 48.78
CA PHE A 161 -4.71 -1.61 47.49
C PHE A 161 -5.79 -0.53 47.46
N SER A 162 -6.92 -0.75 48.13
CA SER A 162 -7.97 0.25 48.29
C SER A 162 -7.50 1.55 48.95
N GLN A 163 -6.50 1.52 49.84
CA GLN A 163 -5.92 2.74 50.45
C GLN A 163 -5.05 3.55 49.48
N LEU A 164 -4.56 2.93 48.41
CA LEU A 164 -3.75 3.61 47.37
C LEU A 164 -4.61 4.31 46.31
N LEU A 165 -5.89 3.96 46.22
CA LEU A 165 -6.81 4.49 45.22
C LEU A 165 -7.44 5.81 45.72
N ILE A 166 -6.91 6.93 45.23
CA ILE A 166 -7.52 8.25 45.44
C ILE A 166 -8.77 8.42 44.56
N ASP A 167 -8.66 8.02 43.30
CA ASP A 167 -9.76 8.07 42.32
C ASP A 167 -10.27 6.66 41.99
N LYS A 168 -11.60 6.48 42.02
CA LYS A 168 -12.26 5.22 41.65
C LYS A 168 -12.52 5.08 40.14
N SER A 169 -11.80 5.85 39.32
CA SER A 169 -11.91 5.75 37.86
C SER A 169 -11.35 4.40 37.39
N PRO A 170 -12.04 3.65 36.50
CA PRO A 170 -11.56 2.36 36.02
C PRO A 170 -10.16 2.43 35.40
N LEU A 171 -9.86 3.52 34.69
CA LEU A 171 -8.54 3.76 34.10
C LEU A 171 -7.46 3.96 35.17
N PHE A 172 -7.79 4.66 36.26
CA PHE A 172 -6.87 4.92 37.36
C PHE A 172 -6.58 3.67 38.17
N ILE A 173 -7.62 2.85 38.43
CA ILE A 173 -7.50 1.57 39.12
C ILE A 173 -6.60 0.63 38.32
N ALA A 174 -6.90 0.43 37.03
CA ALA A 174 -6.10 -0.44 36.17
C ALA A 174 -4.64 0.03 36.04
N ARG A 175 -4.42 1.35 35.98
CA ARG A 175 -3.08 1.94 35.91
C ARG A 175 -2.29 1.75 37.21
N THR A 176 -2.91 2.00 38.36
CA THR A 176 -2.27 1.81 39.67
C THR A 176 -1.93 0.35 39.91
N PHE A 177 -2.83 -0.56 39.52
CA PHE A 177 -2.56 -2.00 39.56
C PHE A 177 -1.39 -2.39 38.66
N LEU A 178 -1.35 -1.89 37.41
CA LEU A 178 -0.26 -2.15 36.48
C LEU A 178 1.09 -1.64 37.02
N TYR A 179 1.13 -0.48 37.65
CA TYR A 179 2.34 0.04 38.31
C TYR A 179 2.79 -0.80 39.50
N LEU A 180 1.84 -1.32 40.28
CA LEU A 180 2.10 -2.19 41.41
C LEU A 180 2.68 -3.54 40.96
N LEU A 181 2.20 -4.11 39.85
CA LEU A 181 2.83 -5.29 39.23
C LEU A 181 4.27 -5.03 38.78
N PHE A 182 4.58 -3.82 38.27
CA PHE A 182 5.96 -3.45 37.95
C PHE A 182 6.85 -3.37 39.20
N LEU A 183 6.31 -2.94 40.34
CA LEU A 183 7.04 -2.90 41.62
C LEU A 183 7.31 -4.30 42.17
N GLU A 184 6.35 -5.22 42.03
CA GLU A 184 6.52 -6.64 42.37
C GLU A 184 7.58 -7.30 41.48
N MET A 185 7.49 -7.12 40.15
CA MET A 185 8.46 -7.66 39.20
C MET A 185 9.88 -7.14 39.43
N SER A 186 10.03 -5.93 40.00
CA SER A 186 11.32 -5.36 40.39
C SER A 186 11.74 -5.70 41.82
N HIS A 187 11.03 -6.62 42.49
CA HIS A 187 11.28 -7.11 43.85
C HIS A 187 11.34 -6.01 44.92
N ARG A 188 10.61 -4.90 44.73
CA ARG A 188 10.55 -3.81 45.71
C ARG A 188 9.39 -3.97 46.69
N VAL A 189 8.37 -4.72 46.27
CA VAL A 189 7.12 -4.87 47.00
C VAL A 189 6.62 -6.30 46.82
N GLU A 190 6.11 -6.90 47.88
CA GLU A 190 5.43 -8.18 47.89
C GLU A 190 3.92 -7.95 47.89
N ILE A 191 3.20 -8.69 47.06
CA ILE A 191 1.75 -8.56 46.90
C ILE A 191 1.09 -9.92 47.04
N TRP A 192 -0.05 -9.98 47.71
CA TRP A 192 -0.84 -11.21 47.82
C TRP A 192 -2.32 -10.89 47.95
N GLN A 193 -3.13 -11.89 47.63
CA GLN A 193 -4.58 -11.82 47.67
C GLN A 193 -5.10 -13.12 48.28
N GLU A 194 -6.04 -13.02 49.24
CA GLU A 194 -6.58 -14.19 49.94
C GLU A 194 -7.78 -14.82 49.21
N VAL A 195 -8.59 -14.00 48.52
CA VAL A 195 -9.79 -14.41 47.79
C VAL A 195 -9.77 -13.81 46.40
N GLU A 196 -10.11 -14.57 45.36
CA GLU A 196 -10.22 -14.07 43.99
C GLU A 196 -11.10 -12.82 43.93
N PHE A 197 -10.61 -11.78 43.24
CA PHE A 197 -11.25 -10.46 43.15
C PHE A 197 -11.50 -9.74 44.49
N GLY A 198 -10.91 -10.22 45.59
CA GLY A 198 -10.89 -9.57 46.89
C GLY A 198 -9.82 -8.49 47.02
N GLU A 199 -9.56 -8.04 48.25
CA GLU A 199 -8.54 -7.03 48.53
C GLU A 199 -7.12 -7.54 48.26
N ILE A 200 -6.27 -6.64 47.77
CA ILE A 200 -4.86 -6.92 47.51
C ILE A 200 -4.04 -6.28 48.63
N TYR A 201 -3.22 -7.10 49.27
CA TYR A 201 -2.32 -6.69 50.34
C TYR A 201 -0.92 -6.47 49.77
N ILE A 202 -0.24 -5.48 50.33
CA ILE A 202 0.99 -4.94 49.78
C ILE A 202 1.96 -4.72 50.94
N LYS A 203 3.17 -5.26 50.82
CA LYS A 203 4.23 -5.13 51.80
C LYS A 203 5.52 -4.69 51.13
N VAL A 204 6.16 -3.66 51.66
CA VAL A 204 7.46 -3.20 51.14
C VAL A 204 8.54 -4.20 51.54
N ILE A 205 9.36 -4.60 50.57
CA ILE A 205 10.54 -5.44 50.80
C ILE A 205 11.70 -4.48 51.11
N THR A 206 12.21 -4.55 52.34
CA THR A 206 13.39 -3.79 52.78
C THR A 206 14.68 -4.50 52.39
#